data_AF-A0A285F2Q8-F1
#
_entry.id   AF-A0A285F2Q8-F1
#
_cell.length_a   1.000
_cell.length_b   1.000
_cell.length_c   1.000
_cell.angle_alpha   90.00
_cell.angle_beta   90.00
_cell.angle_gamma   90.00
#
_symmetry.space_group_name_H-M   'P 1'
#
loop_
_entity.id
_entity.type
_entity.pdbx_description
1 polymer ?
#
loop_
_entity_poly.entity_id
_entity_poly.type
_entity_poly.pdbx_seq_one_letter_code
_entity_poly.pdbx_strand_id
1 'polypeptide(L)'
;MLRPGYDETIDRMVVAMRIERIIDASAVHAAAALFDTPPIPAATERFLASEGHHLLLAYDDEGVPVGMVSGVEMTHPDKGTEMFVYELGVTQGARRHGVATRLVEELARIARRNGCYGMWVGTEPDNVAARATYRRAGASEEAPFTLLNWDFIDGERA
;
A
#
# COMPACT_ATOMS: atom_id res chain seq x y z
N MET A 1 34.18 29.44 -16.83
CA MET A 1 33.91 28.04 -17.21
C MET A 1 32.59 27.65 -16.55
N LEU A 2 31.49 27.75 -17.30
CA LEU A 2 30.12 27.52 -16.82
C LEU A 2 29.87 26.00 -16.78
N ARG A 3 29.44 25.46 -15.64
CA ARG A 3 28.98 24.07 -15.56
C ARG A 3 27.59 23.98 -16.23
N PRO A 4 27.31 22.92 -17.01
CA PRO A 4 26.01 22.76 -17.64
C PRO A 4 24.96 22.35 -16.60
N GLY A 5 23.80 23.01 -16.67
CA GLY A 5 22.47 22.55 -16.23
C GLY A 5 22.40 21.72 -14.95
N TYR A 6 22.48 22.38 -13.79
CA TYR A 6 21.85 21.84 -12.58
C TYR A 6 20.35 22.12 -12.73
N ASP A 7 19.57 21.09 -13.08
CA ASP A 7 18.13 21.21 -13.26
C ASP A 7 17.45 21.21 -11.88
N GLU A 8 17.18 22.40 -11.32
CA GLU A 8 16.39 22.57 -10.11
C GLU A 8 15.02 21.88 -10.18
N THR A 9 14.51 21.57 -11.38
CA THR A 9 13.26 20.81 -11.58
C THR A 9 13.38 19.37 -11.08
N ILE A 10 14.57 18.75 -11.19
CA ILE A 10 14.81 17.37 -10.73
C ILE A 10 14.92 17.34 -9.20
N ASP A 11 15.57 18.33 -8.58
CA ASP A 11 15.68 18.43 -7.12
C ASP A 11 14.32 18.78 -6.49
N ARG A 12 13.49 19.55 -7.20
CA ARG A 12 12.09 19.86 -6.84
C ARG A 12 11.12 18.70 -7.12
N MET A 13 11.53 17.65 -7.82
CA MET A 13 10.79 16.39 -7.94
C MET A 13 11.17 15.36 -6.86
N VAL A 14 12.22 15.63 -6.07
CA VAL A 14 12.53 14.90 -4.82
C VAL A 14 11.93 15.66 -3.62
N VAL A 15 10.78 16.31 -3.80
CA VAL A 15 9.94 16.70 -2.67
C VAL A 15 9.54 15.41 -1.97
N ALA A 16 9.88 15.31 -0.68
CA ALA A 16 9.61 14.14 0.13
C ALA A 16 8.10 13.88 0.15
N MET A 17 7.64 12.95 -0.70
CA MET A 17 6.25 12.52 -0.74
C MET A 17 5.81 12.16 0.68
N ARG A 18 4.80 12.88 1.17
CA ARG A 18 4.30 12.72 2.53
C ARG A 18 3.48 11.43 2.59
N ILE A 19 3.93 10.49 3.43
CA ILE A 19 3.19 9.26 3.74
C ILE A 19 2.84 9.27 5.22
N GLU A 20 1.56 9.05 5.52
CA GLU A 20 1.06 9.05 6.90
C GLU A 20 0.32 7.75 7.20
N ARG A 21 0.49 7.21 8.41
CA ARG A 21 -0.36 6.16 8.93
C ARG A 21 -1.67 6.77 9.41
N ILE A 22 -2.78 6.29 8.87
CA ILE A 22 -4.11 6.79 9.18
C ILE A 22 -4.70 6.01 10.34
N ILE A 23 -5.27 6.76 11.27
CA ILE A 23 -6.01 6.25 12.44
C ILE A 23 -7.39 6.92 12.57
N ASP A 24 -7.72 7.85 11.67
CA ASP A 24 -8.99 8.58 11.65
C ASP A 24 -9.82 8.13 10.44
N ALA A 25 -11.04 7.65 10.70
CA ALA A 25 -11.99 7.24 9.68
C ALA A 25 -12.32 8.40 8.71
N SER A 26 -12.30 9.65 9.17
CA SER A 26 -12.58 10.81 8.31
C SER A 26 -11.59 10.92 7.14
N ALA A 27 -10.31 10.64 7.39
CA ALA A 27 -9.26 10.65 6.37
C ALA A 27 -9.44 9.49 5.37
N VAL A 28 -9.90 8.33 5.83
CA VAL A 28 -10.22 7.18 4.97
C VAL A 28 -11.36 7.53 4.01
N HIS A 29 -12.43 8.12 4.52
CA HIS A 29 -13.57 8.52 3.70
C HIS A 29 -13.24 9.67 2.74
N ALA A 30 -12.39 10.62 3.15
CA ALA A 30 -11.87 11.66 2.25
C ALA A 30 -11.03 11.08 1.10
N ALA A 31 -10.39 9.94 1.33
CA ALA A 31 -9.57 9.21 0.36
C ALA A 31 -10.36 8.11 -0.41
N ALA A 32 -11.70 8.13 -0.39
CA ALA A 32 -12.54 7.08 -0.96
C ALA A 32 -12.23 6.72 -2.43
N ALA A 33 -11.73 7.67 -3.22
CA ALA A 33 -11.36 7.44 -4.62
C ALA A 33 -10.14 6.52 -4.82
N LEU A 34 -9.43 6.16 -3.74
CA LEU A 34 -8.30 5.23 -3.77
C LEU A 34 -8.71 3.76 -3.62
N PHE A 35 -9.97 3.50 -3.25
CA PHE A 35 -10.51 2.16 -3.01
C PHE A 35 -11.40 1.74 -4.19
N ASP A 36 -11.55 0.43 -4.39
CA ASP A 36 -12.41 -0.12 -5.46
C ASP A 36 -13.89 0.27 -5.27
N THR A 37 -14.34 0.35 -4.02
CA THR A 37 -15.66 0.83 -3.63
C THR A 37 -15.53 1.79 -2.43
N PRO A 38 -16.51 2.69 -2.21
CA PRO A 38 -16.47 3.58 -1.05
C PRO A 38 -16.29 2.79 0.26
N PRO A 39 -15.33 3.17 1.13
CA PRO A 39 -15.10 2.49 2.39
C PRO A 39 -16.38 2.40 3.25
N ILE A 40 -16.70 1.20 3.71
CA ILE A 40 -17.88 0.94 4.54
C ILE A 40 -17.60 1.43 5.98
N PRO A 41 -18.38 2.38 6.54
CA PRO A 41 -18.05 3.02 7.83
C PRO A 41 -17.74 2.05 8.96
N ALA A 42 -18.61 1.05 9.18
CA ALA A 42 -18.41 0.06 10.24
C ALA A 42 -17.19 -0.85 10.03
N ALA A 43 -16.81 -1.11 8.77
CA ALA A 43 -15.61 -1.87 8.45
C ALA A 43 -14.35 -1.03 8.63
N THR A 44 -14.39 0.25 8.22
CA THR A 44 -13.30 1.22 8.43
C THR A 44 -12.96 1.36 9.91
N GLU A 45 -13.96 1.62 10.76
CA GLU A 45 -13.76 1.75 12.21
C GLU A 45 -13.11 0.50 12.81
N ARG A 46 -13.60 -0.69 12.42
CA ARG A 46 -13.03 -1.95 12.88
C ARG A 46 -11.58 -2.12 12.42
N PHE A 47 -11.31 -1.83 11.14
CA PHE A 47 -9.97 -1.95 10.57
C PHE A 47 -8.97 -1.04 11.27
N LEU A 48 -9.34 0.22 11.54
CA LEU A 48 -8.46 1.19 12.20
C LEU A 48 -8.23 0.88 13.68
N ALA A 49 -9.21 0.26 14.35
CA ALA A 49 -9.11 -0.14 15.75
C ALA A 49 -8.36 -1.48 15.96
N SER A 50 -8.21 -2.30 14.91
CA SER A 50 -7.55 -3.61 15.01
C SER A 50 -6.03 -3.46 15.18
N GLU A 51 -5.50 -4.09 16.22
CA GLU A 51 -4.05 -4.22 16.38
C GLU A 51 -3.45 -4.99 15.19
N GLY A 52 -2.27 -4.57 14.74
CA GLY A 52 -1.62 -5.16 13.57
C GLY A 52 -2.20 -4.74 12.22
N HIS A 53 -3.26 -3.91 12.19
CA HIS A 53 -3.77 -3.32 10.95
C HIS A 53 -3.15 -1.96 10.69
N HIS A 54 -2.78 -1.72 9.43
CA HIS A 54 -2.10 -0.52 8.99
C HIS A 54 -2.76 -0.02 7.71
N LEU A 55 -3.11 1.26 7.69
CA LEU A 55 -3.50 1.97 6.48
C LEU A 55 -2.59 3.19 6.34
N LEU A 56 -1.87 3.27 5.22
CA LEU A 56 -1.03 4.42 4.91
C LEU A 56 -1.63 5.18 3.73
N LEU A 57 -1.60 6.50 3.78
CA LEU A 57 -1.93 7.38 2.65
C LEU A 57 -0.68 8.13 2.21
N ALA A 58 -0.48 8.21 0.90
CA ALA A 58 0.47 9.10 0.25
C ALA A 58 -0.26 10.34 -0.26
N TYR A 59 0.31 11.50 -0.03
CA TYR A 59 -0.23 12.79 -0.46
C TYR A 59 0.69 13.44 -1.51
N ASP A 60 0.08 14.15 -2.46
CA ASP A 60 0.80 15.06 -3.34
C ASP A 60 1.14 16.38 -2.65
N ASP A 61 1.79 17.29 -3.40
CA ASP A 61 2.24 18.60 -2.91
C ASP A 61 1.09 19.54 -2.52
N GLU A 62 -0.11 19.30 -3.06
CA GLU A 62 -1.34 20.04 -2.71
C GLU A 62 -2.05 19.44 -1.49
N GLY A 63 -1.53 18.34 -0.94
CA GLY A 63 -2.10 17.66 0.22
C GLY A 63 -3.26 16.74 -0.13
N VAL A 64 -3.45 16.39 -1.41
CA VAL A 64 -4.49 15.47 -1.88
C VAL A 64 -3.99 14.03 -1.75
N PRO A 65 -4.79 13.09 -1.22
CA PRO A 65 -4.40 11.69 -1.15
C PRO A 65 -4.36 11.08 -2.56
N VAL A 66 -3.19 10.58 -2.96
CA VAL A 66 -2.93 10.04 -4.32
C VAL A 66 -2.58 8.56 -4.34
N GLY A 67 -2.34 7.95 -3.18
CA GLY A 67 -2.13 6.51 -3.06
C GLY A 67 -2.40 6.01 -1.65
N MET A 68 -2.71 4.73 -1.54
CA MET A 68 -2.90 4.04 -0.27
C MET A 68 -2.22 2.68 -0.30
N VAL A 69 -1.84 2.19 0.87
CA VAL A 69 -1.55 0.77 1.08
C VAL A 69 -2.18 0.34 2.40
N SER A 70 -2.85 -0.81 2.39
CA SER A 70 -3.31 -1.47 3.60
C SER A 70 -2.45 -2.71 3.86
N GLY A 71 -2.11 -2.92 5.13
CA GLY A 71 -1.32 -4.07 5.57
C GLY A 71 -1.87 -4.67 6.86
N VAL A 72 -1.83 -6.00 6.97
CA VAL A 72 -2.32 -6.75 8.13
C VAL A 72 -1.22 -7.68 8.63
N GLU A 73 -0.88 -7.55 9.90
CA GLU A 73 0.00 -8.50 10.58
C GLU A 73 -0.75 -9.81 10.85
N MET A 74 -0.19 -10.92 10.38
CA MET A 74 -0.76 -12.25 10.57
C MET A 74 0.23 -13.12 11.32
N THR A 75 -0.24 -13.75 12.41
CA THR A 75 0.59 -14.61 13.23
C THR A 75 0.22 -16.07 13.03
N HIS A 76 1.22 -16.88 12.70
CA HIS A 76 1.09 -18.33 12.64
C HIS A 76 1.86 -18.97 13.81
N PRO A 77 1.29 -19.96 14.53
CA PRO A 77 1.82 -20.46 15.79
C PRO A 77 3.25 -21.03 15.74
N ASP A 78 3.70 -21.58 14.61
CA ASP A 78 5.05 -22.14 14.44
C ASP A 78 5.99 -21.29 13.56
N LYS A 79 5.52 -20.16 13.00
CA LYS A 79 6.34 -19.27 12.15
C LYS A 79 6.58 -17.89 12.76
N GLY A 80 5.66 -17.42 13.61
CA GLY A 80 5.63 -16.04 14.09
C GLY A 80 4.76 -15.14 13.20
N THR A 81 5.04 -13.84 13.22
CA THR A 81 4.23 -12.81 12.57
C THR A 81 4.82 -12.36 11.24
N GLU A 82 3.99 -12.21 10.22
CA GLU A 82 4.34 -11.64 8.91
C GLU A 82 3.35 -10.53 8.50
N MET A 83 3.75 -9.68 7.56
CA MET A 83 2.89 -8.63 7.01
C MET A 83 2.25 -9.06 5.69
N PHE A 84 0.93 -9.08 5.64
CA PHE A 84 0.18 -9.18 4.39
C PHE A 84 -0.09 -7.79 3.81
N VAL A 85 0.34 -7.52 2.59
CA VAL A 85 -0.11 -6.33 1.85
C VAL A 85 -1.51 -6.65 1.32
N TYR A 86 -2.53 -6.08 1.97
CA TYR A 86 -3.91 -6.43 1.70
C TYR A 86 -4.43 -5.70 0.46
N GLU A 87 -4.10 -4.42 0.31
CA GLU A 87 -4.48 -3.62 -0.85
C GLU A 87 -3.40 -2.57 -1.14
N LEU A 88 -3.26 -2.23 -2.42
CA LEU A 88 -2.37 -1.16 -2.89
C LEU A 88 -3.07 -0.41 -4.04
N GLY A 89 -3.40 0.85 -3.80
CA GLY A 89 -4.09 1.69 -4.77
C GLY A 89 -3.33 2.98 -5.03
N VAL A 90 -3.27 3.41 -6.29
CA VAL A 90 -2.71 4.72 -6.69
C VAL A 90 -3.58 5.32 -7.80
N THR A 91 -3.93 6.60 -7.66
CA THR A 91 -4.71 7.33 -8.67
C THR A 91 -4.00 7.30 -10.02
N GLN A 92 -4.77 7.33 -11.11
CA GLN A 92 -4.20 7.24 -12.46
C GLN A 92 -3.13 8.32 -12.74
N GLY A 93 -3.35 9.54 -12.27
CA GLY A 93 -2.42 10.67 -12.44
C GLY A 93 -1.10 10.52 -11.67
N ALA A 94 -1.09 9.77 -10.57
CA ALA A 94 0.10 9.55 -9.74
C ALA A 94 0.85 8.25 -10.07
N ARG A 95 0.37 7.45 -11.04
CA ARG A 95 1.04 6.21 -11.47
C ARG A 95 2.37 6.52 -12.17
N ARG A 96 3.33 5.60 -12.02
CA ARG A 96 4.69 5.69 -12.61
C ARG A 96 5.57 6.81 -12.04
N HIS A 97 5.15 7.44 -10.93
CA HIS A 97 5.94 8.42 -10.17
C HIS A 97 6.54 7.85 -8.87
N GLY A 98 6.57 6.53 -8.71
CA GLY A 98 7.18 5.87 -7.55
C GLY A 98 6.31 5.81 -6.28
N VAL A 99 5.10 6.40 -6.30
CA VAL A 99 4.16 6.42 -5.16
C VAL A 99 3.93 5.03 -4.57
N ALA A 100 3.57 4.06 -5.42
CA ALA A 100 3.28 2.70 -4.99
C ALA A 100 4.50 2.02 -4.32
N THR A 101 5.70 2.17 -4.90
CA THR A 101 6.94 1.61 -4.34
C THR A 101 7.22 2.21 -2.96
N ARG A 102 7.09 3.52 -2.81
CA ARG A 102 7.32 4.22 -1.54
C ARG A 102 6.32 3.80 -0.46
N LEU A 103 5.04 3.63 -0.80
CA LEU A 103 4.03 3.10 0.12
C LEU A 103 4.40 1.71 0.62
N VAL A 104 4.79 0.79 -0.28
CA VAL A 104 5.22 -0.56 0.08
C VAL A 104 6.50 -0.54 0.92
N GLU A 105 7.46 0.34 0.61
CA GLU A 105 8.67 0.53 1.42
C GLU A 105 8.36 1.01 2.85
N GLU A 106 7.45 1.96 3.03
CA GLU A 106 7.04 2.42 4.37
C GLU A 106 6.31 1.31 5.13
N LEU A 107 5.42 0.56 4.48
CA LEU A 107 4.77 -0.59 5.10
C LEU A 107 5.81 -1.65 5.51
N ALA A 108 6.80 -1.93 4.68
CA ALA A 108 7.90 -2.83 5.02
C ALA A 108 8.74 -2.32 6.20
N ARG A 109 8.90 -0.99 6.38
CA ARG A 109 9.56 -0.43 7.58
C ARG A 109 8.72 -0.64 8.83
N ILE A 110 7.39 -0.50 8.74
CA ILE A 110 6.48 -0.83 9.84
C ILE A 110 6.56 -2.31 10.20
N ALA A 111 6.47 -3.20 9.20
CA ALA A 111 6.59 -4.65 9.39
C ALA A 111 7.88 -5.01 10.14
N ARG A 112 9.04 -4.53 9.67
CA ARG A 112 10.33 -4.78 10.33
C ARG A 112 10.40 -4.25 11.75
N ARG A 113 9.91 -3.02 11.98
CA ARG A 113 9.87 -2.40 13.31
C ARG A 113 8.99 -3.20 14.29
N ASN A 114 7.92 -3.81 13.80
CA ASN A 114 7.00 -4.61 14.58
C ASN A 114 7.43 -6.07 14.73
N GLY A 115 8.62 -6.45 14.22
CA GLY A 115 9.15 -7.79 14.36
C GLY A 115 8.56 -8.81 13.39
N CYS A 116 7.90 -8.37 12.30
CA CYS A 116 7.49 -9.29 11.25
C CYS A 116 8.70 -9.96 10.61
N TYR A 117 8.69 -11.28 10.48
CA TYR A 117 9.78 -12.03 9.85
C TYR A 117 9.77 -11.89 8.32
N GLY A 118 8.63 -11.55 7.74
CA GLY A 118 8.43 -11.45 6.30
C GLY A 118 7.27 -10.53 5.93
N MET A 119 7.12 -10.30 4.62
CA MET A 119 6.01 -9.56 4.04
C MET A 119 5.66 -10.17 2.69
N TRP A 120 4.37 -10.35 2.40
CA TRP A 120 3.92 -10.95 1.15
C TRP A 120 2.67 -10.28 0.58
N VAL A 121 2.44 -10.51 -0.72
CA VAL A 121 1.29 -10.05 -1.48
C VAL A 121 0.98 -11.03 -2.59
N GLY A 122 -0.30 -11.25 -2.87
CA GLY A 122 -0.75 -11.98 -4.07
C GLY A 122 -0.98 -11.00 -5.23
N THR A 123 -0.58 -11.37 -6.44
CA THR A 123 -0.91 -10.62 -7.66
C THR A 123 -0.92 -11.55 -8.86
N GLU A 124 -1.68 -11.20 -9.90
CA GLU A 124 -1.78 -12.01 -11.10
C GLU A 124 -0.43 -12.07 -11.85
N PRO A 125 -0.08 -13.20 -12.50
CA PRO A 125 1.16 -13.32 -13.26
C PRO A 125 1.34 -12.26 -14.36
N ASP A 126 0.24 -11.79 -14.95
CA ASP A 126 0.21 -10.78 -16.01
C ASP A 126 0.09 -9.33 -15.50
N ASN A 127 0.01 -9.12 -14.18
CA ASN A 127 0.06 -7.80 -13.57
C ASN A 127 1.50 -7.26 -13.52
N VAL A 128 2.04 -6.97 -14.70
CA VAL A 128 3.44 -6.54 -14.90
C VAL A 128 3.76 -5.28 -14.09
N ALA A 129 2.81 -4.35 -13.97
CA ALA A 129 3.00 -3.11 -13.23
C ALA A 129 3.13 -3.33 -11.71
N ALA A 130 2.25 -4.15 -11.12
CA ALA A 130 2.32 -4.49 -9.70
C ALA A 130 3.60 -5.28 -9.38
N ARG A 131 3.92 -6.32 -10.16
CA ARG A 131 5.16 -7.11 -10.01
C ARG A 131 6.41 -6.23 -10.07
N ALA A 132 6.48 -5.31 -11.03
CA ALA A 132 7.61 -4.39 -11.14
C ALA A 132 7.68 -3.38 -9.97
N THR A 133 6.55 -3.07 -9.33
CA THR A 133 6.49 -2.25 -8.12
C THR A 133 7.02 -3.02 -6.92
N TYR A 134 6.54 -4.25 -6.70
CA TYR A 134 6.96 -5.08 -5.56
C TYR A 134 8.44 -5.46 -5.64
N ARG A 135 8.95 -5.82 -6.82
CA ARG A 135 10.40 -6.07 -7.01
C ARG A 135 11.26 -4.85 -6.68
N ARG A 136 10.82 -3.64 -7.07
CA ARG A 136 11.53 -2.40 -6.71
C ARG A 136 11.52 -2.16 -5.20
N ALA A 137 10.45 -2.55 -4.51
CA ALA A 137 10.36 -2.51 -3.05
C ALA A 137 11.11 -3.66 -2.34
N GLY A 138 11.81 -4.53 -3.09
CA GLY A 138 12.66 -5.61 -2.55
C GLY A 138 12.00 -6.99 -2.48
N ALA A 139 10.81 -7.19 -3.05
CA ALA A 139 10.19 -8.51 -3.09
C ALA A 139 10.93 -9.45 -4.06
N SER A 140 11.08 -10.71 -3.66
CA SER A 140 11.48 -11.81 -4.54
C SER A 140 10.22 -12.56 -4.99
N GLU A 141 10.26 -13.12 -6.20
CA GLU A 141 9.13 -13.91 -6.72
C GLU A 141 9.32 -15.38 -6.40
N GLU A 142 8.24 -16.03 -5.97
CA GLU A 142 8.13 -17.48 -5.86
C GLU A 142 7.41 -18.05 -7.08
N ALA A 143 7.35 -19.39 -7.18
CA ALA A 143 6.61 -20.05 -8.25
C ALA A 143 5.13 -19.62 -8.23
N PRO A 144 4.47 -19.53 -9.41
CA PRO A 144 3.04 -19.23 -9.45
C PRO A 144 2.22 -20.24 -8.62
N PHE A 145 1.22 -19.75 -7.91
CA PHE A 145 0.27 -20.56 -7.15
C PHE A 145 -1.17 -20.28 -7.61
N THR A 146 -2.08 -21.20 -7.30
CA THR A 146 -3.51 -21.01 -7.54
C THR A 146 -4.17 -20.42 -6.29
N LEU A 147 -4.79 -19.24 -6.42
CA LEU A 147 -5.67 -18.69 -5.39
C LEU A 147 -7.02 -19.43 -5.45
N LEU A 148 -7.42 -20.05 -4.34
CA LEU A 148 -8.73 -20.67 -4.18
C LEU A 148 -9.55 -19.82 -3.20
N ASN A 149 -10.74 -19.40 -3.61
CA ASN A 149 -11.67 -18.64 -2.79
C ASN A 149 -12.94 -19.44 -2.50
N TRP A 150 -13.53 -19.18 -1.33
CA TRP A 150 -14.89 -19.59 -1.00
C TRP A 150 -15.71 -18.34 -0.77
N ASP A 151 -16.85 -18.24 -1.44
CA ASP A 151 -17.84 -17.20 -1.17
C ASP A 151 -18.93 -17.81 -0.28
N PHE A 152 -19.12 -17.25 0.92
CA PHE A 152 -20.06 -17.76 1.92
C PHE A 152 -21.37 -16.96 2.01
N ILE A 153 -21.54 -15.96 1.14
CA ILE A 153 -22.76 -15.15 1.05
C ILE A 153 -23.36 -15.39 -0.33
N ASP A 154 -24.61 -15.85 -0.37
CA ASP A 154 -25.40 -15.91 -1.60
C ASP A 154 -25.92 -14.50 -1.93
N GLY A 155 -25.28 -13.77 -2.85
CA GLY A 155 -25.71 -12.44 -3.33
C GLY A 155 -24.63 -11.36 -3.34
N GLU A 156 -24.99 -10.15 -3.79
CA GLU A 156 -24.06 -8.98 -3.84
C GLU A 156 -23.55 -8.62 -2.43
N ARG A 157 -22.24 -8.41 -2.30
CA ARG A 157 -21.56 -8.02 -1.05
C ARG A 157 -22.18 -6.72 -0.52
N ALA A 158 -22.73 -6.77 0.70
CA ALA A 158 -23.26 -5.60 1.41
C ALA A 158 -22.15 -4.67 1.93
#